data_AF-A0A9P9SUL8-F1
#
_entry.id   AF-A0A9P9SUL8-F1
#
_cell.length_a   1.000
_cell.length_b   1.000
_cell.length_c   1.000
_cell.angle_alpha   90.00
_cell.angle_beta   90.00
_cell.angle_gamma   90.00
#
_symmetry.space_group_name_H-M   'P 1'
#
loop_
_entity.id
_entity.type
_entity.pdbx_description
1 polymer ?
#
loop_
_entity_poly.entity_id
_entity_poly.type
_entity_poly.pdbx_seq_one_letter_code
_entity_poly.pdbx_strand_id
1 'polypeptide(L)'
;MLDYATQPLDVPFHTALLETVNEDGVVSQPKIPLLPATFRNKFAIQSVNTNIHGFLDVELNVERLNCVHRWLWLVGLPTTPRPLHYQAVKKRDIVVSEQLDLHLVWSSTSSATIFIKPLPRFLLCPAFWRTHICPHPHLYRTALGFLLSYVALIEREVDLNMAINHSLIPKEITWPGWVALVEEIVCVSSQAKSYLVDLSPASSTSTLEHRAPVNPRFYYGELRLGRLNWIYRLVLGNPRGYLSGCTTYGAFMRDNVNSFITLFAYTTIVLSAMQVGLATDFLVNDYAFGMASYVFSIFSILAPLGCIVGILGIISMMFVINLTRTLRIRGKRRRQGAGV
;
A
#
# COMPACT_ATOMS: atom_id res chain seq x y z
N MET A 1 21.40 6.91 38.52
CA MET A 1 20.89 6.97 37.13
C MET A 1 19.88 5.85 37.04
N LEU A 2 18.58 6.18 37.15
CA LEU A 2 17.51 5.20 37.31
C LEU A 2 17.32 4.40 36.01
N ASP A 3 17.42 3.08 36.10
CA ASP A 3 17.04 2.12 35.06
C ASP A 3 15.55 2.26 34.72
N TYR A 4 15.24 3.00 33.65
CA TYR A 4 13.89 3.12 33.08
C TYR A 4 13.65 2.07 31.97
N ALA A 5 14.02 0.82 32.24
CA ALA A 5 13.59 -0.30 31.41
C ALA A 5 12.09 -0.59 31.69
N THR A 6 11.30 -0.57 30.62
CA THR A 6 9.97 -1.18 30.50
C THR A 6 8.87 -0.67 31.45
N GLN A 7 8.25 0.46 31.13
CA GLN A 7 6.83 0.59 31.45
C GLN A 7 6.05 -0.43 30.60
N PRO A 8 5.14 -1.24 31.19
CA PRO A 8 4.33 -2.16 30.43
C PRO A 8 3.46 -1.38 29.42
N LEU A 9 3.42 -1.83 28.17
CA LEU A 9 2.52 -1.26 27.17
C LEU A 9 1.09 -1.65 27.54
N ASP A 10 0.28 -0.65 27.88
CA ASP A 10 -1.12 -0.87 28.22
C ASP A 10 -1.97 -1.14 26.98
N VAL A 11 -3.07 -1.87 27.20
CA VAL A 11 -4.05 -2.15 26.15
C VAL A 11 -4.72 -0.84 25.74
N PRO A 12 -4.88 -0.57 24.43
CA PRO A 12 -5.50 0.67 23.99
C PRO A 12 -7.00 0.79 24.30
N PHE A 13 -7.67 -0.32 24.62
CA PHE A 13 -9.09 -0.36 24.95
C PHE A 13 -9.44 -1.60 25.80
N HIS A 14 -10.57 -1.54 26.49
CA HIS A 14 -11.16 -2.58 27.33
C HIS A 14 -12.51 -3.03 26.79
N THR A 15 -13.13 -2.24 25.91
CA THR A 15 -14.38 -2.58 25.23
C THR A 15 -14.24 -3.88 24.43
N ALA A 16 -15.04 -4.89 24.77
CA ALA A 16 -15.03 -6.17 24.08
C ALA A 16 -16.15 -6.23 23.03
N LEU A 17 -15.83 -5.85 21.80
CA LEU A 17 -16.82 -5.74 20.71
C LEU A 17 -17.37 -7.08 20.19
N LEU A 18 -16.74 -8.19 20.56
CA LEU A 18 -17.06 -9.53 20.05
C LEU A 18 -17.69 -10.43 21.12
N GLU A 19 -18.20 -9.85 22.22
CA GLU A 19 -18.88 -10.60 23.27
C GLU A 19 -20.23 -11.14 22.79
N THR A 20 -20.37 -12.46 22.83
CA THR A 20 -21.66 -13.15 22.72
C THR A 20 -22.22 -13.29 24.14
N VAL A 21 -23.19 -12.44 24.50
CA VAL A 21 -24.05 -12.70 25.65
C VAL A 21 -24.91 -13.90 25.28
N ASN A 22 -24.67 -15.05 25.91
CA ASN A 22 -25.69 -16.10 26.01
C ASN A 22 -26.61 -15.75 27.18
N GLU A 23 -27.89 -16.10 27.09
CA GLU A 23 -28.95 -15.79 28.08
C GLU A 23 -28.64 -16.29 29.51
N ASP A 24 -27.61 -17.12 29.70
CA ASP A 24 -27.23 -17.73 30.98
C ASP A 24 -25.97 -17.16 31.65
N GLY A 25 -25.40 -16.04 31.18
CA GLY A 25 -24.33 -15.33 31.90
C GLY A 25 -22.96 -16.03 32.00
N VAL A 26 -22.76 -17.15 31.29
CA VAL A 26 -21.47 -17.85 31.20
C VAL A 26 -20.70 -17.41 29.95
N VAL A 27 -19.51 -16.83 30.15
CA VAL A 27 -18.58 -16.42 29.08
C VAL A 27 -18.21 -17.65 28.25
N SER A 28 -18.86 -17.77 27.08
CA SER A 28 -18.65 -18.87 26.14
C SER A 28 -17.59 -18.47 25.11
N GLN A 29 -16.82 -19.44 24.59
CA GLN A 29 -15.85 -19.21 23.51
C GLN A 29 -16.51 -18.51 22.32
N PRO A 30 -15.82 -17.59 21.62
CA PRO A 30 -16.42 -16.88 20.50
C PRO A 30 -16.88 -17.89 19.44
N LYS A 31 -18.13 -17.75 18.99
CA LYS A 31 -18.80 -18.64 18.01
C LYS A 31 -18.00 -18.82 16.71
N ILE A 32 -17.12 -17.87 16.41
CA ILE A 32 -16.18 -17.89 15.30
C ILE A 32 -14.76 -17.71 15.90
N PRO A 33 -13.76 -18.49 15.46
CA PRO A 33 -12.39 -18.36 15.97
C PRO A 33 -11.80 -16.97 15.71
N LEU A 34 -10.91 -16.52 16.61
CA LEU A 34 -10.22 -15.22 16.50
C LEU A 34 -9.06 -15.26 15.49
N LEU A 35 -8.41 -16.42 15.38
CA LEU A 35 -7.20 -16.63 14.58
C LEU A 35 -7.53 -17.37 13.28
N PRO A 36 -6.81 -17.09 12.18
CA PRO A 36 -6.94 -17.83 10.93
C PRO A 36 -6.38 -19.26 11.07
N ALA A 37 -6.77 -20.14 10.13
CA ALA A 37 -6.38 -21.54 10.18
C ALA A 37 -4.87 -21.77 9.95
N THR A 38 -4.30 -21.07 8.96
CA THR A 38 -2.89 -21.23 8.57
C THR A 38 -2.30 -19.90 8.13
N PHE A 39 -0.98 -19.82 8.17
CA PHE A 39 -0.23 -18.70 7.61
C PHE A 39 0.92 -19.20 6.74
N ARG A 40 1.34 -18.35 5.80
CA ARG A 40 2.45 -18.65 4.89
C ARG A 40 3.69 -17.92 5.34
N ASN A 41 4.73 -18.68 5.70
CA ASN A 41 6.06 -18.13 5.89
C ASN A 41 6.95 -18.55 4.72
N LYS A 42 7.25 -17.59 3.84
CA LYS A 42 8.01 -17.79 2.59
C LYS A 42 7.34 -18.83 1.67
N PHE A 43 7.77 -20.08 1.74
CA PHE A 43 7.26 -21.17 0.90
C PHE A 43 6.59 -22.29 1.69
N ALA A 44 6.57 -22.21 3.03
CA ALA A 44 5.95 -23.19 3.91
C ALA A 44 4.59 -22.70 4.41
N ILE A 45 3.65 -23.64 4.55
CA ILE A 45 2.34 -23.42 5.18
C ILE A 45 2.44 -23.97 6.59
N GLN A 46 2.05 -23.17 7.58
CA GLN A 46 2.09 -23.56 9.00
C GLN A 46 0.74 -23.26 9.66
N SER A 47 0.39 -24.07 10.67
CA SER A 47 -0.77 -23.81 11.52
C SER A 47 -0.47 -22.63 12.45
N VAL A 48 -1.44 -21.71 12.59
CA VAL A 48 -1.28 -20.51 13.43
C VAL A 48 -1.16 -20.90 14.91
N ASN A 49 -1.90 -21.91 15.36
CA ASN A 49 -1.87 -22.36 16.76
C ASN A 49 -0.49 -22.88 17.19
N THR A 50 0.31 -23.39 16.25
CA THR A 50 1.66 -23.89 16.55
C THR A 50 2.67 -22.74 16.73
N ASN A 51 2.48 -21.61 16.04
CA ASN A 51 3.41 -20.49 16.09
C ASN A 51 2.69 -19.14 15.88
N ILE A 52 2.05 -18.66 16.95
CA ILE A 52 1.29 -17.40 16.94
C ILE A 52 2.22 -16.21 16.70
N HIS A 53 3.42 -16.19 17.30
CA HIS A 53 4.36 -15.08 17.13
C HIS A 53 4.86 -14.96 15.69
N GLY A 54 5.26 -16.08 15.07
CA GLY A 54 5.65 -16.09 13.67
C GLY A 54 4.51 -15.73 12.71
N PHE A 55 3.26 -16.06 13.08
CA PHE A 55 2.08 -15.55 12.38
C PHE A 55 1.98 -14.03 12.49
N LEU A 56 2.02 -13.47 13.71
CA LEU A 56 1.88 -12.03 13.94
C LEU A 56 2.97 -11.21 13.24
N ASP A 57 4.22 -11.70 13.23
CA ASP A 57 5.32 -11.03 12.52
C ASP A 57 5.12 -10.99 11.01
N VAL A 58 4.46 -11.99 10.42
CA VAL A 58 4.11 -12.01 8.99
C VAL A 58 2.87 -11.15 8.73
N GLU A 59 1.86 -11.28 9.58
CA GLU A 59 0.55 -10.65 9.45
C GLU A 59 0.63 -9.11 9.59
N LEU A 60 1.46 -8.64 10.51
CA LEU A 60 1.71 -7.22 10.78
C LEU A 60 3.01 -6.73 10.11
N ASN A 61 3.51 -7.42 9.08
CA ASN A 61 4.73 -7.00 8.40
C ASN A 61 4.49 -5.74 7.53
N VAL A 62 5.20 -4.66 7.83
CA VAL A 62 5.25 -3.41 7.04
C VAL A 62 6.67 -3.00 6.64
N GLU A 63 7.63 -3.93 6.74
CA GLU A 63 9.06 -3.69 6.50
C GLU A 63 9.31 -3.09 5.11
N ARG A 64 8.59 -3.58 4.10
CA ARG A 64 8.67 -3.09 2.72
C ARG A 64 8.36 -1.59 2.60
N LEU A 65 7.38 -1.09 3.33
CA LEU A 65 7.05 0.35 3.32
C LEU A 65 8.06 1.14 4.15
N ASN A 66 8.52 0.58 5.27
CA ASN A 66 9.49 1.24 6.14
C ASN A 66 10.84 1.45 5.44
N CYS A 67 11.28 0.51 4.60
CA CYS A 67 12.50 0.66 3.78
C CYS A 67 12.47 1.86 2.83
N VAL A 68 11.27 2.30 2.41
CA VAL A 68 11.10 3.45 1.51
C VAL A 68 10.51 4.68 2.22
N HIS A 69 10.48 4.69 3.56
CA HIS A 69 9.82 5.73 4.35
C HIS A 69 10.25 7.15 3.96
N ARG A 70 11.55 7.36 3.72
CA ARG A 70 12.13 8.64 3.27
C ARG A 70 11.50 9.20 1.99
N TRP A 71 10.93 8.34 1.14
CA TRP A 71 10.33 8.72 -0.14
C TRP A 71 8.79 8.72 -0.11
N LEU A 72 8.16 8.36 1.02
CA LEU A 72 6.70 8.24 1.10
C LEU A 72 5.97 9.58 0.90
N TRP A 73 6.62 10.71 1.18
CA TRP A 73 6.09 12.04 0.88
C TRP A 73 5.82 12.27 -0.61
N LEU A 74 6.55 11.58 -1.51
CA LEU A 74 6.25 11.59 -2.94
C LEU A 74 5.01 10.75 -3.25
N VAL A 75 4.74 9.72 -2.45
CA VAL A 75 3.70 8.71 -2.71
C VAL A 75 2.33 9.17 -2.23
N GLY A 76 2.27 9.74 -1.03
CA GLY A 76 1.04 10.14 -0.34
C GLY A 76 1.25 11.39 0.51
N LEU A 77 0.15 12.02 0.89
CA LEU A 77 0.16 13.13 1.84
C LEU A 77 0.27 12.54 3.27
N PRO A 78 1.04 13.15 4.19
CA PRO A 78 1.13 12.70 5.59
C PRO A 78 -0.14 13.11 6.36
N THR A 79 -1.27 12.51 5.99
CA THR A 79 -2.57 12.71 6.63
C THR A 79 -3.23 11.37 6.91
N THR A 80 -4.17 11.35 7.84
CA THR A 80 -5.05 10.21 8.05
C THR A 80 -5.78 9.81 6.76
N PRO A 81 -6.16 8.53 6.61
CA PRO A 81 -6.95 8.10 5.46
C PRO A 81 -8.31 8.79 5.44
N ARG A 82 -8.88 8.96 4.25
CA ARG A 82 -10.23 9.49 4.09
C ARG A 82 -11.28 8.41 4.39
N PRO A 83 -12.45 8.77 4.92
CA PRO A 83 -13.50 7.82 5.29
C PRO A 83 -14.05 7.04 4.08
N LEU A 84 -14.67 5.89 4.34
CA LEU A 84 -15.10 4.94 3.30
C LEU A 84 -16.11 5.52 2.30
N HIS A 85 -17.10 6.28 2.76
CA HIS A 85 -18.05 6.96 1.89
C HIS A 85 -17.35 7.91 0.92
N TYR A 86 -16.27 8.56 1.35
CA TYR A 86 -15.48 9.44 0.48
C TYR A 86 -14.64 8.67 -0.54
N GLN A 87 -14.23 7.44 -0.22
CA GLN A 87 -13.62 6.53 -1.22
C GLN A 87 -14.60 6.20 -2.35
N ALA A 88 -15.88 5.99 -2.01
CA ALA A 88 -16.94 5.79 -2.99
C ALA A 88 -17.20 7.05 -3.85
N VAL A 89 -17.16 8.25 -3.25
CA VAL A 89 -17.23 9.53 -4.01
C VAL A 89 -16.08 9.64 -5.01
N LYS A 90 -14.88 9.16 -4.65
CA LYS A 90 -13.72 9.09 -5.56
C LYS A 90 -13.83 7.99 -6.63
N LYS A 91 -14.94 7.25 -6.68
CA LYS A 91 -15.17 6.10 -7.57
C LYS A 91 -14.07 5.04 -7.43
N ARG A 92 -13.52 4.90 -6.22
CA ARG A 92 -12.54 3.85 -5.93
C ARG A 92 -13.27 2.58 -5.52
N ASP A 93 -13.00 1.50 -6.24
CA ASP A 93 -13.44 0.17 -5.86
C ASP A 93 -12.60 -0.34 -4.68
N ILE A 94 -13.28 -0.89 -3.67
CA ILE A 94 -12.66 -1.36 -2.44
C ILE A 94 -12.33 -2.84 -2.60
N VAL A 95 -11.04 -3.14 -2.72
CA VAL A 95 -10.53 -4.50 -2.89
C VAL A 95 -9.92 -5.00 -1.60
N VAL A 96 -10.41 -6.14 -1.11
CA VAL A 96 -9.91 -6.80 0.10
C VAL A 96 -8.51 -7.34 -0.15
N SER A 97 -7.56 -7.02 0.74
CA SER A 97 -6.18 -7.54 0.68
C SER A 97 -5.66 -7.92 2.05
N GLU A 98 -5.35 -9.19 2.28
CA GLU A 98 -4.83 -9.65 3.57
C GLU A 98 -3.41 -9.12 3.90
N GLN A 99 -2.70 -8.50 2.97
CA GLN A 99 -1.36 -7.98 3.25
C GLN A 99 -1.42 -6.58 3.86
N LEU A 100 -0.84 -6.40 5.06
CA LEU A 100 -0.87 -5.11 5.75
C LEU A 100 -0.10 -4.02 5.01
N ASP A 101 0.96 -4.39 4.29
CA ASP A 101 1.74 -3.49 3.45
C ASP A 101 0.97 -2.98 2.21
N LEU A 102 -0.16 -3.59 1.85
CA LEU A 102 -1.07 -3.12 0.81
C LEU A 102 -2.25 -2.31 1.35
N HIS A 103 -2.51 -2.34 2.66
CA HIS A 103 -3.58 -1.54 3.26
C HIS A 103 -3.43 -0.06 2.87
N LEU A 104 -4.50 0.58 2.40
CA LEU A 104 -4.58 1.97 1.92
C LEU A 104 -3.68 2.33 0.73
N VAL A 105 -3.12 1.35 0.04
CA VAL A 105 -2.47 1.55 -1.25
C VAL A 105 -3.54 1.58 -2.33
N TRP A 106 -3.50 2.57 -3.22
CA TRP A 106 -4.47 2.70 -4.30
C TRP A 106 -3.82 2.85 -5.68
N SER A 107 -4.49 2.32 -6.69
CA SER A 107 -4.06 2.36 -8.10
C SER A 107 -5.10 3.08 -8.96
N SER A 108 -4.63 3.66 -10.08
CA SER A 108 -5.47 4.33 -11.07
C SER A 108 -5.25 3.79 -12.49
N THR A 109 -4.49 2.71 -12.65
CA THR A 109 -3.96 2.29 -13.97
C THR A 109 -5.04 1.77 -14.92
N SER A 110 -6.08 1.10 -14.42
CA SER A 110 -7.17 0.58 -15.26
C SER A 110 -8.55 0.86 -14.63
N SER A 111 -8.67 0.63 -13.32
CA SER A 111 -9.76 1.09 -12.48
C SER A 111 -9.18 1.72 -11.22
N ALA A 112 -9.83 2.78 -10.73
CA ALA A 112 -9.48 3.35 -9.44
C ALA A 112 -9.80 2.30 -8.37
N THR A 113 -8.78 1.72 -7.76
CA THR A 113 -8.91 0.63 -6.79
C THR A 113 -8.12 0.99 -5.55
N ILE A 114 -8.68 0.74 -4.37
CA ILE A 114 -8.00 0.87 -3.09
C ILE A 114 -7.98 -0.48 -2.40
N PHE A 115 -6.78 -0.90 -1.98
CA PHE A 115 -6.59 -2.14 -1.24
C PHE A 115 -6.80 -1.87 0.24
N ILE A 116 -7.71 -2.60 0.87
CA ILE A 116 -7.98 -2.47 2.31
C ILE A 116 -7.90 -3.85 2.93
N LYS A 117 -6.96 -4.01 3.87
CA LYS A 117 -6.90 -5.18 4.76
C LYS A 117 -8.07 -5.19 5.73
N PRO A 118 -8.88 -6.27 5.80
CA PRO A 118 -9.94 -6.44 6.79
C PRO A 118 -9.37 -6.36 8.22
N LEU A 119 -10.15 -5.84 9.16
CA LEU A 119 -9.76 -5.76 10.56
C LEU A 119 -9.88 -7.16 11.20
N PRO A 120 -8.77 -7.81 11.56
CA PRO A 120 -8.81 -9.15 12.12
C PRO A 120 -9.48 -9.15 13.50
N ARG A 121 -10.24 -10.22 13.77
CA ARG A 121 -11.02 -10.38 15.01
C ARG A 121 -10.15 -10.37 16.26
N PHE A 122 -8.92 -10.91 16.18
CA PHE A 122 -7.98 -10.88 17.31
C PHE A 122 -7.55 -9.46 17.71
N LEU A 123 -7.55 -8.47 16.79
CA LEU A 123 -7.24 -7.07 17.11
C LEU A 123 -8.38 -6.36 17.83
N LEU A 124 -9.58 -6.93 17.87
CA LEU A 124 -10.75 -6.40 18.58
C LEU A 124 -10.93 -7.01 19.98
N CYS A 125 -10.00 -7.88 20.40
CA CYS A 125 -10.06 -8.58 21.68
C CYS A 125 -9.01 -8.04 22.66
N PRO A 126 -9.39 -7.34 23.74
CA PRO A 126 -8.43 -6.77 24.71
C PRO A 126 -7.50 -7.83 25.35
N ALA A 127 -8.02 -9.04 25.61
CA ALA A 127 -7.25 -10.13 26.18
C ALA A 127 -6.11 -10.58 25.25
N PHE A 128 -6.33 -10.58 23.94
CA PHE A 128 -5.32 -10.92 22.93
C PHE A 128 -4.19 -9.89 22.89
N TRP A 129 -4.52 -8.60 23.04
CA TRP A 129 -3.53 -7.54 23.13
C TRP A 129 -2.59 -7.76 24.32
N ARG A 130 -3.14 -8.00 25.52
CA ARG A 130 -2.34 -8.24 26.74
C ARG A 130 -1.37 -9.40 26.60
N THR A 131 -1.82 -10.49 26.00
CA THR A 131 -1.06 -11.75 25.93
C THR A 131 -0.04 -11.78 24.80
N HIS A 132 -0.38 -11.29 23.60
CA HIS A 132 0.44 -11.49 22.41
C HIS A 132 1.05 -10.22 21.81
N ILE A 133 0.41 -9.04 21.98
CA ILE A 133 0.82 -7.80 21.32
C ILE A 133 1.61 -6.88 22.26
N CYS A 134 1.08 -6.57 23.45
CA CYS A 134 1.70 -5.70 24.45
C CYS A 134 3.14 -6.12 24.84
N PRO A 135 3.50 -7.42 24.93
CA PRO A 135 4.88 -7.82 25.19
C PRO A 135 5.87 -7.44 24.08
N HIS A 136 5.39 -7.13 22.87
CA HIS A 136 6.20 -6.89 21.67
C HIS A 136 5.99 -5.46 21.14
N PRO A 137 6.87 -4.51 21.46
CA PRO A 137 6.69 -3.11 21.08
C PRO A 137 6.54 -2.85 19.58
N HIS A 138 7.21 -3.63 18.72
CA HIS A 138 7.10 -3.46 17.26
C HIS A 138 5.72 -3.88 16.73
N LEU A 139 5.15 -4.96 17.27
CA LEU A 139 3.80 -5.42 16.94
C LEU A 139 2.78 -4.41 17.45
N TYR A 140 2.94 -3.93 18.69
CA TYR A 140 2.05 -2.93 19.30
C TYR A 140 1.94 -1.67 18.44
N ARG A 141 3.08 -1.05 18.08
CA ARG A 141 3.11 0.18 17.26
C ARG A 141 2.43 0.00 15.91
N THR A 142 2.53 -1.20 15.34
CA THR A 142 1.97 -1.52 14.02
C THR A 142 0.49 -1.82 14.11
N ALA A 143 0.07 -2.62 15.10
CA ALA A 143 -1.32 -2.95 15.38
C ALA A 143 -2.12 -1.69 15.76
N LEU A 144 -1.56 -0.81 16.60
CA LEU A 144 -2.20 0.45 16.99
C LEU A 144 -2.39 1.36 15.78
N GLY A 145 -1.36 1.51 14.93
CA GLY A 145 -1.48 2.30 13.70
C GLY A 145 -2.55 1.78 12.76
N PHE A 146 -2.66 0.46 12.64
CA PHE A 146 -3.67 -0.19 11.82
C PHE A 146 -5.10 -0.04 12.39
N LEU A 147 -5.23 -0.06 13.72
CA LEU A 147 -6.51 0.22 14.37
C LEU A 147 -6.92 1.69 14.14
N LEU A 148 -5.97 2.62 14.28
CA LEU A 148 -6.20 4.06 14.04
C LEU A 148 -6.55 4.37 12.58
N SER A 149 -6.02 3.62 11.61
CA SER A 149 -6.47 3.78 10.22
C SER A 149 -7.93 3.38 10.05
N TYR A 150 -8.43 2.40 10.79
CA TYR A 150 -9.85 2.04 10.81
C TYR A 150 -10.73 3.08 11.51
N VAL A 151 -10.25 3.67 12.60
CA VAL A 151 -10.92 4.82 13.26
C VAL A 151 -11.12 5.96 12.27
N ALA A 152 -10.12 6.26 11.43
CA ALA A 152 -10.22 7.29 10.39
C ALA A 152 -11.05 6.87 9.15
N LEU A 153 -11.16 5.56 8.86
CA LEU A 153 -11.97 5.05 7.76
C LEU A 153 -13.48 5.04 8.10
N ILE A 154 -13.83 4.77 9.36
CA ILE A 154 -15.20 4.61 9.84
C ILE A 154 -15.57 5.81 10.73
N GLU A 155 -15.91 6.92 10.09
CA GLU A 155 -16.29 8.17 10.77
C GLU A 155 -17.78 8.21 11.12
N ARG A 156 -18.62 7.63 10.25
CA ARG A 156 -20.09 7.68 10.36
C ARG A 156 -20.71 6.29 10.34
N GLU A 157 -21.96 6.19 10.77
CA GLU A 157 -22.73 4.94 10.70
C GLU A 157 -22.83 4.39 9.26
N VAL A 158 -22.92 5.28 8.26
CA VAL A 158 -22.88 4.88 6.84
C VAL A 158 -21.56 4.18 6.50
N ASP A 159 -20.44 4.66 7.02
CA ASP A 159 -19.13 4.03 6.81
C ASP A 159 -19.05 2.65 7.46
N LEU A 160 -19.66 2.48 8.64
CA LEU A 160 -19.73 1.19 9.31
C LEU A 160 -20.51 0.18 8.44
N ASN A 161 -21.68 0.60 7.94
CA ASN A 161 -22.48 -0.23 7.05
C ASN A 161 -21.73 -0.58 5.76
N MET A 162 -20.98 0.36 5.19
CA MET A 162 -20.10 0.09 4.05
C MET A 162 -18.99 -0.91 4.40
N ALA A 163 -18.33 -0.77 5.55
CA ALA A 163 -17.31 -1.69 6.01
C ALA A 163 -17.84 -3.12 6.18
N ILE A 164 -19.04 -3.27 6.75
CA ILE A 164 -19.74 -4.55 6.90
C ILE A 164 -20.08 -5.14 5.52
N ASN A 165 -20.62 -4.34 4.60
CA ASN A 165 -20.99 -4.77 3.25
C ASN A 165 -19.77 -5.27 2.46
N HIS A 166 -18.62 -4.62 2.60
CA HIS A 166 -17.36 -5.01 1.99
C HIS A 166 -16.61 -6.10 2.77
N SER A 167 -17.17 -6.65 3.84
CA SER A 167 -16.54 -7.65 4.72
C SER A 167 -15.19 -7.19 5.29
N LEU A 168 -15.03 -5.88 5.51
CA LEU A 168 -13.83 -5.28 6.10
C LEU A 168 -13.81 -5.39 7.62
N ILE A 169 -14.98 -5.55 8.24
CA ILE A 169 -15.13 -5.74 9.68
C ILE A 169 -16.16 -6.85 9.95
N PRO A 170 -16.10 -7.52 11.12
CA PRO A 170 -17.12 -8.47 11.56
C PRO A 170 -18.53 -7.86 11.56
N LYS A 171 -19.54 -8.62 11.13
CA LYS A 171 -20.93 -8.17 11.02
C LYS A 171 -21.61 -7.98 12.39
N GLU A 172 -21.00 -8.53 13.42
CA GLU A 172 -21.45 -8.50 14.82
C GLU A 172 -21.23 -7.12 15.47
N ILE A 173 -20.40 -6.27 14.86
CA ILE A 173 -20.09 -4.94 15.40
C ILE A 173 -21.27 -4.00 15.16
N THR A 174 -21.81 -3.47 16.24
CA THR A 174 -22.86 -2.44 16.21
C THR A 174 -22.25 -1.03 16.23
N TRP A 175 -23.00 -0.04 15.73
CA TRP A 175 -22.57 1.36 15.78
C TRP A 175 -22.31 1.87 17.21
N PRO A 176 -23.19 1.62 18.21
CA PRO A 176 -22.89 2.01 19.59
C PRO A 176 -21.61 1.37 20.14
N GLY A 177 -21.36 0.10 19.82
CA GLY A 177 -20.12 -0.58 20.19
C GLY A 177 -18.90 0.08 19.54
N TRP A 178 -18.97 0.34 18.23
CA TRP A 178 -17.89 1.03 17.52
C TRP A 178 -17.58 2.41 18.11
N VAL A 179 -18.61 3.20 18.43
CA VAL A 179 -18.44 4.51 19.08
C VAL A 179 -17.74 4.39 20.42
N ALA A 180 -18.15 3.45 21.28
CA ALA A 180 -17.51 3.22 22.57
C ALA A 180 -16.03 2.82 22.44
N LEU A 181 -15.70 1.95 21.47
CA LEU A 181 -14.32 1.58 21.17
C LEU A 181 -13.50 2.79 20.71
N VAL A 182 -14.03 3.58 19.77
CA VAL A 182 -13.33 4.76 19.23
C VAL A 182 -13.11 5.80 20.33
N GLU A 183 -14.11 6.04 21.18
CA GLU A 183 -13.98 6.95 22.30
C GLU A 183 -12.86 6.52 23.25
N GLU A 184 -12.77 5.22 23.58
CA GLU A 184 -11.71 4.69 24.43
C GLU A 184 -10.33 4.86 23.79
N ILE A 185 -10.19 4.50 22.50
CA ILE A 185 -8.92 4.62 21.78
C ILE A 185 -8.50 6.09 21.66
N VAL A 186 -9.40 7.01 21.31
CA VAL A 186 -9.06 8.41 21.04
C VAL A 186 -8.90 9.22 22.32
N CYS A 187 -9.78 9.02 23.31
CA CYS A 187 -9.83 9.84 24.52
C CYS A 187 -8.99 9.27 25.67
N VAL A 188 -8.96 7.95 25.83
CA VAL A 188 -8.36 7.29 27.01
C VAL A 188 -6.91 6.88 26.75
N SER A 189 -6.57 6.47 25.52
CA SER A 189 -5.19 6.13 25.19
C SER A 189 -4.34 7.39 24.98
N SER A 190 -3.50 7.70 25.97
CA SER A 190 -2.50 8.78 25.91
C SER A 190 -1.58 8.66 24.68
N GLN A 191 -1.32 7.43 24.24
CA GLN A 191 -0.50 7.10 23.08
C GLN A 191 -1.22 7.45 21.76
N ALA A 192 -2.49 7.07 21.61
CA ALA A 192 -3.28 7.42 20.43
C ALA A 192 -3.56 8.93 20.34
N LYS A 193 -3.78 9.59 21.48
CA LYS A 193 -3.99 11.05 21.53
C LYS A 193 -2.81 11.84 20.97
N SER A 194 -1.57 11.46 21.30
CA SER A 194 -0.37 12.12 20.74
C SER A 194 -0.30 11.99 19.22
N TYR A 195 -0.62 10.80 18.68
CA TYR A 195 -0.65 10.57 17.23
C TYR A 195 -1.66 11.45 16.49
N LEU A 196 -2.86 11.61 17.03
CA LEU A 196 -3.91 12.41 16.38
C LEU A 196 -3.64 13.92 16.48
N VAL A 197 -2.98 14.37 17.56
CA VAL A 197 -2.63 15.78 17.78
C VAL A 197 -1.45 16.20 16.89
N ASP A 198 -0.43 15.37 16.73
CA ASP A 198 0.78 15.68 15.94
C ASP A 198 0.52 15.82 14.42
N LEU A 199 -0.62 15.35 13.92
CA LEU A 199 -1.04 15.52 12.52
C LEU A 199 -1.66 16.91 12.24
N SER A 200 -1.84 17.76 13.26
CA SER A 200 -2.32 19.13 13.09
C SER A 200 -1.20 20.03 12.55
N PRO A 201 -1.41 20.78 11.44
CA PRO A 201 -0.36 21.57 10.77
C PRO A 201 0.18 22.76 11.58
N ALA A 202 -0.27 22.98 12.82
CA ALA A 202 0.08 24.13 13.65
C ALA A 202 1.33 23.94 14.54
N SER A 203 1.88 22.73 14.67
CA SER A 203 3.02 22.45 15.56
C SER A 203 4.22 21.90 14.80
N SER A 204 4.87 22.75 14.02
CA SER A 204 6.21 22.49 13.49
C SER A 204 7.25 22.77 14.57
N THR A 205 7.57 21.78 15.42
CA THR A 205 8.77 21.85 16.28
C THR A 205 9.27 20.47 16.68
N SER A 206 10.32 20.03 15.97
CA SER A 206 11.48 19.28 16.48
C SER A 206 11.34 18.42 17.74
N THR A 207 11.26 17.09 17.56
CA THR A 207 11.97 16.03 18.34
C THR A 207 11.59 14.64 17.80
N LEU A 208 12.08 14.33 16.60
CA LEU A 208 11.58 13.24 15.73
C LEU A 208 12.07 11.82 16.08
N GLU A 209 12.41 11.47 17.33
CA GLU A 209 12.86 10.09 17.62
C GLU A 209 12.41 9.50 18.97
N HIS A 210 11.98 10.29 19.96
CA HIS A 210 11.59 9.73 21.25
C HIS A 210 10.08 9.53 21.37
N ARG A 211 9.65 8.29 21.06
CA ARG A 211 8.33 7.69 21.33
C ARG A 211 7.21 8.01 20.33
N ALA A 212 7.45 7.79 19.04
CA ALA A 212 6.34 7.53 18.12
C ALA A 212 5.48 6.36 18.66
N PRO A 213 4.22 6.58 19.05
CA PRO A 213 3.33 5.52 19.55
C PRO A 213 2.97 4.51 18.47
N VAL A 214 3.19 4.87 17.20
CA VAL A 214 2.71 4.18 16.02
C VAL A 214 3.85 3.98 15.02
N ASN A 215 3.77 2.91 14.22
CA ASN A 215 4.74 2.63 13.17
C ASN A 215 4.74 3.73 12.08
N PRO A 216 5.91 4.20 11.60
CA PRO A 216 6.01 5.31 10.63
C PRO A 216 5.20 5.14 9.34
N ARG A 217 4.90 3.89 8.95
CA ARG A 217 4.00 3.59 7.81
C ARG A 217 2.64 4.28 7.93
N PHE A 218 2.09 4.45 9.14
CA PHE A 218 0.72 4.95 9.33
C PHE A 218 0.61 6.48 9.32
N TYR A 219 1.72 7.22 9.40
CA TYR A 219 1.72 8.67 9.18
C TYR A 219 1.19 9.07 7.80
N TYR A 220 1.28 8.15 6.85
CA TYR A 220 0.69 8.29 5.53
C TYR A 220 -0.56 7.40 5.45
N GLY A 221 -1.72 8.02 5.28
CA GLY A 221 -2.98 7.32 5.07
C GLY A 221 -2.99 6.64 3.70
N GLU A 222 -3.24 7.41 2.64
CA GLU A 222 -3.40 6.88 1.28
C GLU A 222 -2.11 6.95 0.46
N LEU A 223 -1.69 5.81 -0.08
CA LEU A 223 -0.46 5.70 -0.86
C LEU A 223 -0.74 5.38 -2.34
N ARG A 224 -0.19 6.19 -3.26
CA ARG A 224 -0.30 5.95 -4.71
C ARG A 224 0.62 4.82 -5.18
N LEU A 225 0.04 3.72 -5.63
CA LEU A 225 0.80 2.57 -6.14
C LEU A 225 1.73 2.93 -7.31
N GLY A 226 1.29 3.79 -8.23
CA GLY A 226 2.10 4.20 -9.38
C GLY A 226 3.43 4.85 -8.96
N ARG A 227 3.38 5.77 -7.97
CA ARG A 227 4.57 6.45 -7.45
C ARG A 227 5.44 5.51 -6.62
N LEU A 228 4.82 4.63 -5.85
CA LEU A 228 5.51 3.61 -5.08
C LEU A 228 6.26 2.61 -5.99
N ASN A 229 5.65 2.23 -7.11
CA ASN A 229 6.30 1.40 -8.14
C ASN A 229 7.53 2.09 -8.74
N TRP A 230 7.46 3.40 -9.00
CA TRP A 230 8.61 4.17 -9.49
C TRP A 230 9.76 4.20 -8.49
N ILE A 231 9.49 4.43 -7.21
CA ILE A 231 10.52 4.41 -6.16
C ILE A 231 11.18 3.02 -6.08
N TYR A 232 10.38 1.95 -6.11
CA TYR A 232 10.91 0.59 -6.07
C TYR A 232 11.77 0.23 -7.30
N ARG A 233 11.41 0.75 -8.47
CA ARG A 233 12.16 0.52 -9.72
C ARG A 233 13.46 1.32 -9.77
N LEU A 234 13.41 2.61 -9.43
CA LEU A 234 14.55 3.52 -9.57
C LEU A 234 15.51 3.49 -8.39
N VAL A 235 14.99 3.41 -7.17
CA VAL A 235 15.80 3.54 -5.95
C VAL A 235 16.26 2.16 -5.46
N LEU A 236 15.37 1.17 -5.45
CA LEU A 236 15.68 -0.18 -4.97
C LEU A 236 16.14 -1.14 -6.08
N GLY A 237 16.10 -0.71 -7.33
CA GLY A 237 16.47 -1.55 -8.48
C GLY A 237 15.58 -2.78 -8.66
N ASN A 238 14.37 -2.79 -8.08
CA ASN A 238 13.44 -3.92 -8.22
C ASN A 238 12.53 -3.70 -9.45
N PRO A 239 12.76 -4.41 -10.57
CA PRO A 239 12.06 -4.14 -11.83
C PRO A 239 10.56 -4.43 -11.75
N ARG A 240 10.12 -5.26 -10.81
CA ARG A 240 8.70 -5.58 -10.62
C ARG A 240 7.92 -4.41 -10.00
N GLY A 241 8.60 -3.45 -9.39
CA GLY A 241 7.99 -2.43 -8.55
C GLY A 241 7.50 -3.01 -7.22
N TYR A 242 6.58 -2.29 -6.59
CA TYR A 242 5.97 -2.66 -5.32
C TYR A 242 4.85 -3.69 -5.49
N LEU A 243 3.89 -3.41 -6.36
CA LEU A 243 2.85 -4.34 -6.76
C LEU A 243 2.65 -4.21 -8.27
N SER A 244 2.77 -5.33 -8.98
CA SER A 244 2.56 -5.37 -10.42
C SER A 244 1.08 -5.46 -10.71
N GLY A 245 0.47 -4.35 -11.16
CA GLY A 245 -0.94 -4.34 -11.59
C GLY A 245 -1.18 -5.10 -12.90
N CYS A 246 -0.18 -5.15 -13.78
CA CYS A 246 -0.24 -5.94 -15.01
C CYS A 246 0.33 -7.33 -14.73
N THR A 247 -0.49 -8.37 -14.87
CA THR A 247 -0.06 -9.78 -14.84
C THR A 247 0.54 -10.20 -16.18
N THR A 248 0.17 -9.52 -17.27
CA THR A 248 0.57 -9.85 -18.64
C THR A 248 1.37 -8.72 -19.28
N TYR A 249 2.44 -9.06 -19.99
CA TYR A 249 3.25 -8.12 -20.76
C TYR A 249 2.42 -7.29 -21.77
N GLY A 250 1.38 -7.89 -22.35
CA GLY A 250 0.48 -7.20 -23.28
C GLY A 250 -0.30 -6.04 -22.67
N ALA A 251 -0.69 -6.14 -21.39
CA ALA A 251 -1.38 -5.04 -20.70
C ALA A 251 -0.44 -3.85 -20.46
N PHE A 252 0.80 -4.13 -20.03
CA PHE A 252 1.84 -3.11 -19.88
C PHE A 252 2.11 -2.40 -21.21
N MET A 253 2.19 -3.13 -22.33
CA MET A 253 2.38 -2.52 -23.64
C MET A 253 1.19 -1.64 -24.03
N ARG A 254 -0.05 -2.12 -23.88
CA ARG A 254 -1.26 -1.36 -24.25
C ARG A 254 -1.36 -0.01 -23.53
N ASP A 255 -1.06 0.02 -22.23
CA ASP A 255 -1.16 1.24 -21.43
C ASP A 255 -0.14 2.31 -21.83
N ASN A 256 1.06 1.89 -22.27
CA ASN A 256 2.11 2.83 -22.67
C ASN A 256 2.06 3.17 -24.18
N VAL A 257 1.54 2.27 -25.01
CA VAL A 257 1.42 2.45 -26.47
C VAL A 257 0.57 3.68 -26.81
N ASN A 258 -0.48 3.98 -26.04
CA ASN A 258 -1.29 5.18 -26.27
C ASN A 258 -0.46 6.47 -26.20
N SER A 259 0.39 6.63 -25.20
CA SER A 259 1.28 7.80 -25.09
C SER A 259 2.29 7.87 -26.24
N PHE A 260 2.81 6.73 -26.68
CA PHE A 260 3.72 6.69 -27.84
C PHE A 260 3.02 7.06 -29.15
N ILE A 261 1.79 6.57 -29.36
CA ILE A 261 0.98 6.92 -30.53
C ILE A 261 0.69 8.42 -30.54
N THR A 262 0.32 9.02 -29.40
CA THR A 262 0.07 10.45 -29.30
C THR A 262 1.32 11.27 -29.62
N LEU A 263 2.48 10.89 -29.05
CA LEU A 263 3.75 11.56 -29.34
C LEU A 263 4.11 11.44 -30.82
N PHE A 264 4.00 10.24 -31.40
CA PHE A 264 4.27 10.00 -32.81
C PHE A 264 3.33 10.80 -33.73
N ALA A 265 2.03 10.84 -33.41
CA ALA A 265 1.05 11.63 -34.16
C ALA A 265 1.38 13.13 -34.12
N TYR A 266 1.71 13.66 -32.94
CA TYR A 266 2.13 15.05 -32.80
C TYR A 266 3.41 15.36 -33.59
N THR A 267 4.44 14.51 -33.48
CA THR A 267 5.69 14.66 -34.24
C THR A 267 5.44 14.61 -35.75
N THR A 268 4.55 13.73 -36.22
CA THR A 268 4.18 13.63 -37.64
C THR A 268 3.49 14.90 -38.12
N ILE A 269 2.56 15.47 -37.33
CA ILE A 269 1.88 16.72 -37.67
C ILE A 269 2.90 17.86 -37.80
N VAL A 270 3.82 17.99 -36.84
CA VAL A 270 4.87 19.02 -36.88
C VAL A 270 5.78 18.82 -38.09
N LEU A 271 6.17 17.58 -38.39
CA LEU A 271 7.02 17.27 -39.54
C LEU A 271 6.32 17.66 -40.87
N SER A 272 5.03 17.34 -41.02
CA SER A 272 4.26 17.73 -42.19
C SER A 272 4.14 19.25 -42.35
N ALA A 273 3.90 19.98 -41.26
CA ALA A 273 3.87 21.45 -41.29
C ALA A 273 5.23 22.04 -41.69
N MET A 274 6.31 21.43 -41.21
CA MET A 274 7.68 21.84 -41.52
C MET A 274 8.05 21.59 -42.99
N GLN A 275 7.59 20.47 -43.55
CA GLN A 275 7.71 20.17 -44.98
C GLN A 275 6.98 21.22 -45.85
N VAL A 276 5.79 21.66 -45.43
CA VAL A 276 5.08 22.75 -46.10
C VAL A 276 5.84 24.07 -45.98
N GLY A 277 6.42 24.37 -44.82
CA GLY A 277 7.25 25.57 -44.63
C GLY A 277 8.46 25.59 -45.57
N LEU A 278 9.19 24.48 -45.69
CA LEU A 278 10.33 24.34 -46.60
C LEU A 278 9.93 24.44 -48.09
N ALA A 279 8.67 24.20 -48.43
CA ALA A 279 8.16 24.35 -49.80
C ALA A 279 7.80 25.80 -50.17
N THR A 280 7.89 26.75 -49.22
CA THR A 280 7.57 28.17 -49.44
C THR A 280 8.83 29.03 -49.57
N ASP A 281 8.82 29.96 -50.53
CA ASP A 281 9.96 30.87 -50.78
C ASP A 281 10.31 31.77 -49.56
N PHE A 282 9.34 31.97 -48.65
CA PHE A 282 9.51 32.74 -47.42
C PHE A 282 10.44 32.09 -46.40
N LEU A 283 10.37 30.76 -46.27
CA LEU A 283 11.05 30.02 -45.19
C LEU A 283 12.19 29.13 -45.72
N VAL A 284 12.17 28.78 -47.01
CA VAL A 284 13.23 27.95 -47.63
C VAL A 284 14.60 28.63 -47.63
N ASN A 285 14.61 29.97 -47.70
CA ASN A 285 15.82 30.78 -47.77
C ASN A 285 16.40 31.13 -46.38
N ASP A 286 15.70 30.79 -45.30
CA ASP A 286 16.19 31.00 -43.93
C ASP A 286 17.01 29.79 -43.47
N TYR A 287 18.32 30.01 -43.28
CA TYR A 287 19.25 28.99 -42.81
C TYR A 287 18.85 28.40 -41.44
N ALA A 288 18.34 29.21 -40.51
CA ALA A 288 17.95 28.73 -39.19
C ALA A 288 16.74 27.78 -39.28
N PHE A 289 15.78 28.09 -40.15
CA PHE A 289 14.62 27.24 -40.39
C PHE A 289 15.00 25.93 -41.11
N GLY A 290 15.88 26.00 -42.11
CA GLY A 290 16.43 24.82 -42.79
C GLY A 290 17.16 23.87 -41.84
N MET A 291 18.04 24.41 -40.99
CA MET A 291 18.76 23.61 -39.98
C MET A 291 17.85 23.01 -38.92
N ALA A 292 16.87 23.76 -38.42
CA ALA A 292 15.87 23.24 -37.49
C ALA A 292 15.08 22.08 -38.13
N SER A 293 14.74 22.20 -39.41
CA SER A 293 14.00 21.18 -40.16
C SER A 293 14.78 19.90 -40.36
N TYR A 294 16.06 20.02 -40.69
CA TYR A 294 16.96 18.90 -40.81
C TYR A 294 17.11 18.14 -39.48
N VAL A 295 17.42 18.86 -38.40
CA VAL A 295 17.61 18.25 -37.06
C VAL A 295 16.33 17.58 -36.58
N PHE A 296 15.18 18.24 -36.74
CA PHE A 296 13.89 17.69 -36.34
C PHE A 296 13.49 16.45 -37.15
N SER A 297 13.83 16.41 -38.44
CA SER A 297 13.59 15.23 -39.30
C SER A 297 14.40 14.02 -38.83
N ILE A 298 15.69 14.20 -38.54
CA ILE A 298 16.54 13.14 -38.00
C ILE A 298 16.01 12.67 -36.64
N PHE A 299 15.66 13.61 -35.76
CA PHE A 299 15.07 13.29 -34.46
C PHE A 299 13.77 12.48 -34.61
N SER A 300 12.90 12.84 -35.54
CA SER A 300 11.62 12.16 -35.79
C SER A 300 11.78 10.73 -36.27
N ILE A 301 12.91 10.39 -36.91
CA ILE A 301 13.24 9.02 -37.34
C ILE A 301 13.92 8.24 -36.21
N LEU A 302 14.94 8.83 -35.59
CA LEU A 302 15.77 8.14 -34.59
C LEU A 302 15.07 7.97 -33.24
N ALA A 303 14.26 8.95 -32.80
CA ALA A 303 13.64 8.90 -31.48
C ALA A 303 12.62 7.74 -31.34
N PRO A 304 11.69 7.49 -32.29
CA PRO A 304 10.81 6.32 -32.21
C PRO A 304 11.58 4.99 -32.26
N LEU A 305 12.62 4.89 -33.10
CA LEU A 305 13.46 3.69 -33.18
C LEU A 305 14.17 3.42 -31.85
N GLY A 306 14.77 4.46 -31.26
CA GLY A 306 15.41 4.40 -29.95
C GLY A 306 14.43 3.99 -28.84
N CYS A 307 13.21 4.53 -28.84
CA CYS A 307 12.16 4.13 -27.91
C CYS A 307 11.80 2.64 -28.04
N ILE A 308 11.64 2.13 -29.27
CA ILE A 308 11.32 0.71 -29.51
C ILE A 308 12.46 -0.19 -28.99
N VAL A 309 13.71 0.14 -29.33
CA VAL A 309 14.89 -0.62 -28.87
C VAL A 309 14.99 -0.59 -27.34
N GLY A 310 14.76 0.57 -26.72
CA GLY A 310 14.76 0.73 -25.26
C GLY A 310 13.69 -0.14 -24.58
N ILE A 311 12.45 -0.14 -25.11
CA ILE A 311 11.36 -0.97 -24.58
C ILE A 311 11.69 -2.45 -24.70
N LEU A 312 12.19 -2.91 -25.85
CA LEU A 312 12.62 -4.29 -26.04
C LEU A 312 13.74 -4.68 -25.06
N GLY A 313 14.69 -3.78 -24.82
CA GLY A 313 15.75 -3.94 -23.82
C GLY A 313 15.19 -4.13 -22.40
N ILE A 314 14.24 -3.28 -21.99
CA ILE A 314 13.58 -3.38 -20.68
C ILE A 314 12.81 -4.70 -20.54
N ILE A 315 12.04 -5.10 -21.56
CA ILE A 315 11.29 -6.36 -21.55
C ILE A 315 12.24 -7.55 -21.46
N SER A 316 13.32 -7.56 -22.23
CA SER A 316 14.35 -8.59 -22.20
C SER A 316 15.01 -8.70 -20.81
N MET A 317 15.40 -7.56 -20.23
CA MET A 317 15.93 -7.51 -18.87
C MET A 317 14.94 -8.08 -17.84
N MET A 318 13.67 -7.67 -17.89
CA MET A 318 12.62 -8.20 -17.01
C MET A 318 12.43 -9.70 -17.17
N PHE A 319 12.46 -10.20 -18.42
CA PHE A 319 12.37 -11.63 -18.72
C PHE A 319 13.53 -12.41 -18.12
N VAL A 320 14.77 -11.95 -18.31
CA VAL A 320 15.97 -12.59 -17.73
C VAL A 320 15.91 -12.61 -16.20
N ILE A 321 15.49 -11.51 -15.56
CA ILE A 321 15.36 -11.45 -14.09
C ILE A 321 14.27 -12.40 -13.58
N ASN A 322 13.12 -12.46 -14.24
CA ASN A 322 12.06 -13.40 -13.89
C ASN A 322 12.48 -14.86 -14.11
N LEU A 323 13.19 -15.16 -15.20
CA LEU A 323 13.69 -16.49 -15.52
C LEU A 323 14.74 -16.96 -14.51
N THR A 324 15.75 -16.13 -14.22
CA THR A 324 16.79 -16.43 -13.23
C THR A 324 16.20 -16.67 -11.84
N ARG A 325 15.20 -15.87 -11.43
CA ARG A 325 14.48 -16.08 -10.16
C ARG A 325 13.73 -17.41 -10.15
N THR A 326 13.03 -17.74 -11.21
CA THR A 326 12.31 -19.02 -11.35
C THR A 326 13.28 -20.20 -11.25
N LEU A 327 14.42 -20.15 -11.96
CA LEU A 327 15.45 -21.17 -11.90
C LEU A 327 16.07 -21.32 -10.50
N ARG A 328 16.35 -20.21 -9.81
CA ARG A 328 16.85 -20.24 -8.43
C ARG A 328 15.84 -20.88 -7.47
N ILE A 329 14.56 -20.54 -7.57
CA ILE A 329 13.52 -21.11 -6.71
C ILE A 329 13.35 -22.60 -7.00
N ARG A 330 13.33 -23.00 -8.27
CA ARG A 330 13.27 -24.40 -8.68
C ARG A 330 14.46 -25.19 -8.14
N GLY A 331 15.67 -24.65 -8.23
CA GLY A 331 16.87 -25.25 -7.65
C GLY A 331 16.80 -25.42 -6.14
N LYS A 332 16.29 -24.43 -5.41
CA LYS A 332 16.06 -24.54 -3.95
C LYS A 332 15.05 -25.63 -3.60
N ARG A 333 13.95 -25.75 -4.36
CA ARG A 333 12.93 -26.78 -4.14
C ARG A 333 13.43 -28.19 -4.43
N ARG A 334 14.23 -28.37 -5.49
CA ARG A 334 14.92 -29.65 -5.77
C ARG A 334 15.80 -30.10 -4.60
N ARG A 335 16.57 -29.17 -4.03
CA ARG A 335 17.41 -29.45 -2.85
C ARG A 335 16.61 -29.82 -1.60
N GLN A 336 15.34 -29.40 -1.52
CA GLN A 336 14.42 -29.72 -0.43
C GLN A 336 13.62 -31.01 -0.68
N GLY A 337 13.94 -31.78 -1.72
CA GLY A 337 13.26 -33.05 -2.04
C GLY A 337 11.87 -32.89 -2.65
N ALA A 338 11.44 -31.66 -2.96
CA ALA A 338 10.21 -31.45 -3.71
C ALA A 338 10.48 -31.80 -5.18
N GLY A 339 9.82 -32.85 -5.70
CA GLY A 339 9.95 -33.29 -7.09
C GLY A 339 9.46 -32.22 -8.08
N VAL A 340 10.34 -31.30 -8.48
CA VAL A 340 10.07 -30.18 -9.41
C VAL A 340 11.19 -30.03 -10.43
#